data_AF-A0A628V3Q0-F1
#
_entry.id   AF-A0A628V3Q0-F1
#
_cell.length_a   1.000
_cell.length_b   1.000
_cell.length_c   1.000
_cell.angle_alpha   90.00
_cell.angle_beta   90.00
_cell.angle_gamma   90.00
#
_symmetry.space_group_name_H-M   'P 1'
#
loop_
_entity.id
_entity.type
_entity.pdbx_description
1 polymer ?
#
loop_
_entity_poly.entity_id
_entity_poly.type
_entity_poly.pdbx_seq_one_letter_code
_entity_poly.pdbx_strand_id
1 'polypeptide(L)'
;MAKRSVKSPDAAPFSPAGEESVTPAPPVTRKWTEAIYQQYPQMRGLSWISRQDDSARAVVLSGDRIAQSALLSHDLSRGLLEDGDAYDAVHDLAERIGVSVIPGKS
;
A
#
# COMPACT_ATOMS: atom_id res chain seq x y z
N MET A 1 -70.41 14.20 10.94
CA MET A 1 -69.70 13.50 12.04
C MET A 1 -69.87 12.00 11.78
N ALA A 2 -68.86 11.16 11.61
CA ALA A 2 -67.69 10.93 12.43
C ALA A 2 -66.47 10.49 11.59
N LYS A 3 -65.27 10.97 11.95
CA LYS A 3 -64.00 10.53 11.36
C LYS A 3 -63.56 9.25 12.07
N ARG A 4 -63.45 8.13 11.34
CA ARG A 4 -62.79 6.91 11.84
C ARG A 4 -61.27 7.13 11.80
N SER A 5 -60.66 7.21 12.97
CA SER A 5 -59.21 7.25 13.15
C SER A 5 -58.65 5.84 12.93
N VAL A 6 -57.89 5.63 11.84
CA VAL A 6 -57.07 4.43 11.67
C VAL A 6 -55.75 4.68 12.38
N LYS A 7 -55.47 3.84 13.38
CA LYS A 7 -54.23 3.83 14.15
C LYS A 7 -53.14 3.19 13.29
N SER A 8 -52.08 3.94 12.98
CA SER A 8 -50.87 3.41 12.32
C SER A 8 -50.25 2.32 13.20
N PRO A 9 -49.99 1.10 12.69
CA PRO A 9 -49.19 0.15 13.43
C PRO A 9 -47.72 0.61 13.39
N ASP A 10 -47.14 0.60 14.58
CA ASP A 10 -45.76 0.92 14.93
C ASP A 10 -44.77 0.32 13.93
N ALA A 11 -43.96 1.18 13.30
CA ALA A 11 -42.86 0.73 12.47
C ALA A 11 -41.75 0.22 13.39
N ALA A 12 -41.66 -1.09 13.56
CA ALA A 12 -40.50 -1.71 14.17
C ALA A 12 -39.23 -1.24 13.44
N PRO A 13 -38.17 -0.81 14.16
CA PRO A 13 -36.94 -0.42 13.52
C PRO A 13 -36.33 -1.62 12.78
N PHE A 14 -36.06 -1.44 11.50
CA PHE A 14 -35.20 -2.35 10.73
C PHE A 14 -33.83 -2.40 11.41
N SER A 15 -33.52 -3.52 12.07
CA SER A 15 -32.15 -3.82 12.45
C SER A 15 -31.34 -4.07 11.16
N PRO A 16 -30.29 -3.30 10.85
CA PRO A 16 -29.42 -3.66 9.74
C PRO A 16 -28.73 -4.99 10.09
N ALA A 17 -28.94 -5.99 9.23
CA ALA A 17 -28.20 -7.24 9.27
C ALA A 17 -26.70 -6.94 9.29
N GLY A 18 -25.97 -7.67 10.14
CA GLY A 18 -24.57 -7.43 10.44
C GLY A 18 -23.73 -7.15 9.20
N GLU A 19 -23.03 -6.03 9.22
CA GLU A 19 -21.88 -5.80 8.37
C GLU A 19 -20.83 -6.86 8.69
N GLU A 20 -20.91 -7.99 8.00
CA GLU A 20 -19.79 -8.93 7.92
C GLU A 20 -18.62 -8.13 7.36
N SER A 21 -17.70 -7.76 8.24
CA SER A 21 -16.46 -7.09 7.89
C SER A 21 -15.60 -8.09 7.12
N VAL A 22 -15.87 -8.23 5.82
CA VAL A 22 -15.07 -9.03 4.91
C VAL A 22 -13.70 -8.39 4.86
N THR A 23 -12.76 -8.98 5.61
CA THR A 23 -11.36 -8.56 5.54
C THR A 23 -10.88 -8.83 4.10
N PRO A 24 -10.37 -7.83 3.36
CA PRO A 24 -9.93 -8.06 2.00
C PRO A 24 -8.84 -9.12 1.97
N ALA A 25 -8.94 -10.04 1.01
CA ALA A 25 -7.92 -11.07 0.84
C ALA A 25 -6.54 -10.40 0.61
N PRO A 26 -5.46 -10.94 1.21
CA PRO A 26 -4.15 -10.34 1.06
C PRO A 26 -3.70 -10.41 -0.41
N PRO A 27 -2.95 -9.39 -0.89
CA PRO A 27 -2.48 -9.37 -2.26
C PRO A 27 -1.65 -10.62 -2.57
N VAL A 28 -1.80 -11.15 -3.79
CA VAL A 28 -1.14 -12.39 -4.23
C VAL A 28 0.37 -12.36 -4.00
N THR A 29 1.01 -11.20 -4.16
CA THR A 29 2.44 -10.99 -3.90
C THR A 29 2.83 -11.31 -2.46
N ARG A 30 1.94 -11.04 -1.49
CA ARG A 30 2.17 -11.36 -0.07
C ARG A 30 2.22 -12.87 0.15
N LYS A 31 1.29 -13.61 -0.46
CA LYS A 31 1.23 -15.08 -0.35
C LYS A 31 2.49 -15.74 -0.91
N TRP A 32 2.95 -15.29 -2.09
CA TRP A 32 4.20 -15.76 -2.67
C TRP A 32 5.42 -15.40 -1.83
N THR A 33 5.47 -14.17 -1.31
CA THR A 33 6.56 -13.72 -0.45
C THR A 33 6.67 -14.60 0.80
N GLU A 34 5.55 -14.89 1.46
CA GLU A 34 5.51 -15.74 2.65
C GLU A 34 5.94 -17.18 2.36
N ALA A 35 5.41 -17.78 1.28
CA ALA A 35 5.77 -19.14 0.88
C ALA A 35 7.27 -19.26 0.59
N ILE A 36 7.86 -18.32 -0.15
CA ILE A 36 9.28 -18.32 -0.47
C ILE A 36 10.14 -18.08 0.78
N TYR A 37 9.71 -17.16 1.64
CA TYR A 37 10.39 -16.89 2.90
C TYR A 37 10.48 -18.14 3.80
N GLN A 38 9.39 -18.92 3.90
CA GLN A 38 9.35 -20.16 4.67
C GLN A 38 10.18 -21.28 4.05
N GLN A 39 10.11 -21.45 2.72
CA GLN A 39 10.76 -22.56 2.04
C GLN A 39 12.28 -22.39 1.90
N TYR A 40 12.78 -21.15 1.89
CA TYR A 40 14.19 -20.87 1.63
C TYR A 40 14.80 -19.97 2.72
N PRO A 41 15.25 -20.54 3.86
CA PRO A 41 15.84 -19.79 4.97
C PRO A 41 17.07 -18.94 4.60
N GLN A 42 17.81 -19.35 3.57
CA GLN A 42 19.00 -18.67 3.07
C GLN A 42 18.70 -17.44 2.20
N MET A 43 17.47 -17.32 1.68
CA MET A 43 17.05 -16.18 0.88
C MET A 43 16.91 -14.95 1.77
N ARG A 44 17.55 -13.85 1.34
CA ARG A 44 17.57 -12.56 2.06
C ARG A 44 16.51 -11.57 1.56
N GLY A 45 15.81 -11.91 0.50
CA GLY A 45 14.83 -11.03 -0.13
C GLY A 45 14.36 -11.53 -1.48
N LEU A 46 13.59 -10.69 -2.14
CA LEU A 46 12.96 -10.93 -3.44
C LEU A 46 13.14 -9.69 -4.30
N SER A 47 13.33 -9.91 -5.61
CA SER A 47 13.33 -8.83 -6.61
C SER A 47 12.39 -9.21 -7.74
N TRP A 48 11.61 -8.24 -8.21
CA TRP A 48 10.73 -8.38 -9.37
C TRP A 48 10.67 -7.08 -10.16
N ILE A 49 10.15 -7.15 -11.38
CA ILE A 49 9.90 -5.98 -12.22
C ILE A 49 8.74 -5.17 -11.64
N SER A 50 8.92 -3.86 -11.49
CA SER A 50 7.88 -2.99 -10.95
C SER A 50 6.65 -3.00 -11.86
N ARG A 51 5.45 -3.02 -11.25
CA ARG A 51 4.19 -2.98 -11.99
C ARG A 51 3.92 -1.60 -12.60
N GLN A 52 4.47 -0.53 -12.01
CA GLN A 52 4.28 0.84 -12.47
C GLN A 52 5.34 1.28 -13.49
N ASP A 53 6.51 0.65 -13.46
CA ASP A 53 7.64 0.97 -14.33
C ASP A 53 8.36 -0.34 -14.67
N ASP A 54 8.16 -0.86 -15.88
CA ASP A 54 8.73 -2.14 -16.29
C ASP A 54 10.25 -2.09 -16.52
N SER A 55 10.83 -0.89 -16.55
CA SER A 55 12.28 -0.67 -16.54
C SER A 55 12.89 -0.76 -15.13
N ALA A 56 12.07 -0.59 -14.09
CA ALA A 56 12.50 -0.58 -12.70
C ALA A 56 12.29 -1.93 -12.00
N ARG A 57 13.07 -2.16 -10.94
CA ARG A 57 12.91 -3.31 -10.05
C ARG A 57 12.36 -2.88 -8.71
N ALA A 58 11.37 -3.63 -8.22
CA ALA A 58 10.99 -3.61 -6.83
C ALA A 58 11.78 -4.68 -6.08
N VAL A 59 12.21 -4.36 -4.86
CA VAL A 59 12.98 -5.26 -4.00
C VAL A 59 12.32 -5.29 -2.62
N VAL A 60 12.13 -6.48 -2.06
CA VAL A 60 11.75 -6.69 -0.66
C VAL A 60 12.85 -7.45 0.03
N LEU A 61 13.23 -6.96 1.21
CA LEU A 61 14.35 -7.46 1.99
C LEU A 61 13.82 -8.04 3.31
N SER A 62 14.35 -9.20 3.70
CA SER A 62 14.04 -9.85 4.98
C SER A 62 14.99 -9.31 6.05
N GLY A 63 14.50 -8.35 6.85
CA GLY A 63 15.34 -7.61 7.81
C GLY A 63 16.05 -8.49 8.84
N ASP A 64 15.45 -9.62 9.23
CA ASP A 64 16.03 -10.59 10.16
C ASP A 64 17.16 -11.45 9.54
N ARG A 65 17.26 -11.46 8.19
CA ARG A 65 18.23 -12.27 7.43
C ARG A 65 19.34 -11.44 6.78
N ILE A 66 19.35 -10.14 7.04
CA ILE A 66 20.31 -9.20 6.48
C ILE A 66 21.13 -8.63 7.63
N ALA A 67 22.45 -8.81 7.57
CA ALA A 67 23.34 -8.22 8.54
C ALA A 67 23.25 -6.69 8.49
N GLN A 68 23.36 -6.02 9.64
CA GLN A 68 23.30 -4.55 9.74
C GLN A 68 24.29 -3.85 8.78
N SER A 69 25.44 -4.46 8.53
CA SER A 69 26.48 -3.97 7.64
C SER A 69 26.28 -4.31 6.16
N ALA A 70 25.25 -5.07 5.80
CA ALA A 70 25.02 -5.49 4.42
C ALA A 70 24.41 -4.38 3.55
N LEU A 71 23.79 -3.37 4.16
CA LEU A 71 23.29 -2.18 3.48
C LEU A 71 24.08 -0.96 3.96
N LEU A 72 24.93 -0.44 3.08
CA LEU A 72 25.67 0.79 3.32
C LEU A 72 25.08 1.87 2.41
N SER A 73 24.88 3.06 2.96
CA SER A 73 24.56 4.23 2.14
C SER A 73 25.81 4.56 1.33
N HIS A 74 25.70 4.57 0.01
CA HIS A 74 26.82 4.87 -0.88
C HIS A 74 27.17 6.38 -0.86
N ASP A 75 26.14 7.23 -0.75
CA ASP A 75 26.27 8.69 -0.81
C ASP A 75 25.45 9.38 0.28
N LEU A 76 25.70 10.68 0.45
CA LEU A 76 24.88 11.54 1.29
C LEU A 76 23.45 11.60 0.76
N SER A 77 22.48 11.50 1.68
CA SER A 77 21.08 11.72 1.34
C SER A 77 20.90 13.14 0.84
N ARG A 78 20.26 13.29 -0.33
CA ARG A 78 19.87 14.59 -0.87
C ARG A 78 18.48 14.94 -0.35
N GLY A 79 18.33 16.18 0.13
CA GLY A 79 17.04 16.70 0.57
C GLY A 79 16.17 17.01 -0.65
N LEU A 80 15.04 16.32 -0.78
CA LEU A 80 14.19 16.43 -1.97
C LEU A 80 13.60 17.84 -2.17
N LEU A 81 13.47 18.62 -1.08
CA LEU A 81 12.91 19.98 -1.13
C LEU A 81 14.01 21.05 -1.23
N GLU A 82 15.23 20.71 -0.84
CA GLU A 82 16.38 21.60 -0.76
C GLU A 82 17.28 21.52 -2.00
N ASP A 83 17.20 20.43 -2.75
CA ASP A 83 17.97 20.17 -3.97
C ASP A 83 17.05 20.17 -5.20
N GLY A 84 17.18 21.22 -6.03
CA GLY A 84 16.37 21.40 -7.23
C GLY A 84 16.58 20.30 -8.27
N ASP A 85 17.82 19.83 -8.45
CA ASP A 85 18.11 18.75 -9.41
C ASP A 85 17.48 17.43 -8.93
N ALA A 86 17.47 17.18 -7.61
CA ALA A 86 16.79 16.03 -7.05
C ALA A 86 15.26 16.12 -7.21
N TYR A 87 14.69 17.32 -7.03
CA TYR A 87 13.27 17.57 -7.24
C TYR A 87 12.86 17.31 -8.69
N ASP A 88 13.59 17.91 -9.64
CA ASP A 88 13.32 17.78 -11.08
C ASP A 88 13.42 16.31 -11.52
N ALA A 89 14.44 15.58 -11.08
CA ALA A 89 14.59 14.16 -11.39
C ALA A 89 13.42 13.30 -10.88
N VAL A 90 12.87 13.61 -9.70
CA VAL A 90 11.68 12.92 -9.16
C VAL A 90 10.42 13.33 -9.92
N HIS A 91 10.31 14.60 -10.32
CA HIS A 91 9.20 15.08 -11.12
C HIS A 91 9.15 14.41 -12.50
N ASP A 92 10.29 14.35 -13.20
CA ASP A 92 10.44 13.66 -14.50
C ASP A 92 10.09 12.17 -14.38
N LEU A 93 10.54 11.52 -13.31
CA LEU A 93 10.17 10.13 -13.03
C LEU A 93 8.65 9.99 -12.87
N ALA A 94 8.02 10.89 -12.11
CA ALA A 94 6.60 10.85 -11.84
C ALA A 94 5.77 11.01 -13.12
N GLU A 95 6.15 11.94 -14.01
CA GLU A 95 5.55 12.10 -15.33
C GLU A 95 5.68 10.82 -16.15
N ARG A 96 6.89 10.23 -16.20
CA ARG A 96 7.16 9.02 -16.97
C ARG A 96 6.33 7.81 -16.53
N ILE A 97 6.11 7.64 -15.22
CA ILE A 97 5.34 6.51 -14.68
C ILE A 97 3.86 6.84 -14.48
N GLY A 98 3.42 8.04 -14.89
CA GLY A 98 2.02 8.46 -14.85
C GLY A 98 1.46 8.65 -13.43
N VAL A 99 2.29 9.10 -12.49
CA VAL A 99 1.86 9.39 -11.10
C VAL A 99 1.96 10.88 -10.80
N SER A 100 1.10 11.37 -9.91
CA SER A 100 1.15 12.75 -9.45
C SER A 100 1.84 12.84 -8.08
N VAL A 101 2.87 13.69 -7.98
CA VAL A 101 3.47 14.05 -6.70
C VAL A 101 2.58 15.07 -6.02
N ILE A 102 2.03 14.72 -4.87
CA ILE A 102 1.17 15.62 -4.07
C ILE A 102 1.92 16.06 -2.81
N PRO A 103 1.76 17.32 -2.37
CA PRO A 103 2.26 17.76 -1.08
C PRO A 103 1.71 16.87 0.05
N GLY A 104 2.58 16.42 0.95
CA GLY A 104 2.19 15.65 2.12
C GLY A 104 1.34 16.49 3.07
N LYS A 105 0.38 15.86 3.77
CA LYS A 105 -0.32 16.49 4.90
C LYS A 105 0.65 16.54 6.09
N SER A 106 0.86 17.75 6.63
CA SER A 106 1.57 17.97 7.90
C SER A 106 0.68 17.62 9.10
#